data_AF-A0A0J9T250-F1
#
_entry.id   AF-A0A0J9T250-F1
#
_cell.length_a   1.000
_cell.length_b   1.000
_cell.length_c   1.000
_cell.angle_alpha   90.00
_cell.angle_beta   90.00
_cell.angle_gamma   90.00
#
_symmetry.space_group_name_H-M   'P 1'
#
loop_
_entity.id
_entity.type
_entity.pdbx_description
1 polymer ?
#
loop_
_entity_poly.entity_id
_entity_poly.type
_entity_poly.pdbx_seq_one_letter_code
_entity_poly.pdbx_strand_id
1 'polypeptide(L)'
;MECNTSKEVDSYDFFKNIENYLDKANKAELSTSADGGFSDCVRFSETYSSSFKDKLIAKSVCEEIIKLYKSLHQFNSKSSCSNHKNDCDFFNYWVNYKISKSIINDSDCVERIYNYFESQCLNDFGIPLDDKYLGLKTGI
;
A
#
# COMPACT_ATOMS: atom_id res chain seq x y z
N MET A 1 9.91 2.83 20.62
CA MET A 1 8.66 2.15 20.24
C MET A 1 9.08 1.05 19.28
N GLU A 2 9.04 -0.19 19.72
CA GLU A 2 9.54 -1.34 18.94
C GLU A 2 8.60 -1.61 17.77
N CYS A 3 9.16 -1.84 16.59
CA CYS A 3 8.39 -2.25 15.42
C CYS A 3 8.06 -3.74 15.56
N ASN A 4 6.79 -4.08 15.67
CA ASN A 4 6.37 -5.48 15.70
C ASN A 4 6.49 -6.09 14.29
N THR A 5 7.15 -7.23 14.19
CA THR A 5 7.28 -7.99 12.94
C THR A 5 6.02 -8.83 12.67
N SER A 6 5.53 -8.78 11.43
CA SER A 6 4.33 -9.46 10.90
C SER A 6 4.44 -10.99 10.87
N LYS A 7 3.27 -11.65 10.86
CA LYS A 7 2.98 -13.11 10.75
C LYS A 7 3.76 -13.85 9.65
N GLU A 8 3.88 -15.17 9.83
CA GLU A 8 4.46 -16.12 8.86
C GLU A 8 3.86 -15.95 7.45
N VAL A 9 4.75 -15.80 6.46
CA VAL A 9 4.46 -15.56 5.04
C VAL A 9 3.66 -16.71 4.40
N ASP A 10 3.70 -17.91 4.98
CA ASP A 10 3.26 -19.16 4.34
C ASP A 10 1.74 -19.40 4.41
N SER A 11 0.95 -18.48 4.99
CA SER A 11 -0.49 -18.68 5.21
C SER A 11 -1.42 -17.96 4.23
N TYR A 12 -0.90 -17.23 3.23
CA TYR A 12 -1.76 -16.43 2.35
C TYR A 12 -2.27 -17.18 1.11
N ASP A 13 -3.59 -17.23 0.94
CA ASP A 13 -4.23 -17.92 -0.19
C ASP A 13 -3.95 -17.25 -1.55
N PHE A 14 -3.57 -15.97 -1.58
CA PHE A 14 -3.23 -15.28 -2.83
C PHE A 14 -1.99 -15.88 -3.50
N PHE A 15 -1.09 -16.54 -2.77
CA PHE A 15 0.11 -17.17 -3.35
C PHE A 15 -0.23 -18.27 -4.36
N LYS A 16 -1.40 -18.91 -4.24
CA LYS A 16 -1.90 -19.89 -5.22
C LYS A 16 -2.06 -19.31 -6.62
N ASN A 17 -2.27 -18.00 -6.72
CA ASN A 17 -2.44 -17.26 -7.98
C ASN A 17 -1.44 -16.09 -8.08
N ILE A 18 -0.24 -16.26 -7.52
CA ILE A 18 0.75 -15.17 -7.42
C ILE A 18 1.09 -14.53 -8.77
N GLU A 19 1.18 -15.31 -9.85
CA GLU A 19 1.48 -14.80 -11.19
C GLU A 19 0.47 -13.76 -11.67
N ASN A 20 -0.83 -13.99 -11.41
CA ASN A 20 -1.90 -13.05 -11.75
C ASN A 20 -1.77 -11.74 -10.96
N TYR A 21 -1.39 -11.83 -9.68
CA TYR A 21 -1.18 -10.65 -8.84
C TYR A 21 0.05 -9.85 -9.24
N LEU A 22 1.14 -10.52 -9.60
CA LEU A 22 2.35 -9.89 -10.14
C LEU A 22 2.07 -9.20 -11.48
N ASP A 23 1.30 -9.82 -12.37
CA ASP A 23 0.89 -9.19 -13.63
C ASP A 23 0.06 -7.91 -13.39
N LYS A 24 -0.89 -7.94 -12.45
CA LYS A 24 -1.64 -6.73 -12.04
C LYS A 24 -0.71 -5.65 -11.49
N ALA A 25 0.22 -5.99 -10.60
CA ALA A 25 1.17 -5.04 -10.03
C ALA A 25 2.07 -4.41 -11.11
N ASN A 26 2.60 -5.22 -12.02
CA ASN A 26 3.42 -4.74 -13.14
C ASN A 26 2.65 -3.81 -14.07
N LYS A 27 1.40 -4.16 -14.42
CA LYS A 27 0.51 -3.31 -15.22
C LYS A 27 0.20 -1.99 -14.52
N ALA A 28 0.00 -2.03 -13.20
CA ALA A 28 -0.20 -0.83 -12.40
C ALA A 28 1.02 0.10 -12.43
N GLU A 29 2.22 -0.45 -12.29
CA GLU A 29 3.47 0.32 -12.31
C GLU A 29 3.69 1.02 -13.66
N LEU A 30 3.39 0.33 -14.77
CA LEU A 30 3.49 0.85 -16.13
C LEU A 30 2.37 1.85 -16.50
N SER A 31 1.30 1.92 -15.72
CA SER A 31 0.21 2.85 -15.99
C SER A 31 0.67 4.30 -15.78
N THR A 32 0.45 5.15 -16.78
CA THR A 32 0.64 6.59 -16.65
C THR A 32 -0.39 7.14 -15.68
N SER A 33 0.04 7.92 -14.70
CA SER A 33 -0.88 8.63 -13.80
C SER A 33 -1.87 9.46 -14.62
N ALA A 34 -3.15 9.38 -14.26
CA ALA A 34 -4.17 10.25 -14.85
C ALA A 34 -3.79 11.72 -14.67
N ASP A 35 -4.12 12.52 -15.67
CA ASP A 35 -3.80 13.94 -15.78
C ASP A 35 -4.21 14.68 -14.49
N GLY A 36 -3.23 15.23 -13.75
CA GLY A 36 -3.45 15.90 -12.46
C GLY A 36 -2.51 15.48 -11.31
N GLY A 37 -1.87 14.31 -11.39
CA GLY A 37 -0.96 13.82 -10.34
C GLY A 37 -1.66 13.46 -9.01
N PHE A 38 -0.93 12.82 -8.10
CA PHE A 38 -1.42 12.40 -6.78
C PHE A 38 -1.04 13.44 -5.73
N SER A 39 -1.94 14.38 -5.42
CA SER A 39 -1.64 15.48 -4.48
C SER A 39 -1.38 14.99 -3.07
N ASP A 40 -2.03 13.90 -2.65
CA ASP A 40 -1.80 13.33 -1.34
C ASP A 40 -0.39 12.70 -1.26
N CYS A 41 0.14 12.20 -2.39
CA CYS A 41 1.53 11.73 -2.45
C CYS A 41 2.56 12.83 -2.31
N VAL A 42 2.26 14.06 -2.76
CA VAL A 42 3.12 15.22 -2.50
C VAL A 42 3.24 15.43 -0.99
N ARG A 43 2.10 15.50 -0.28
CA ARG A 43 2.06 15.69 1.17
C ARG A 43 2.68 14.53 1.96
N PHE A 44 2.43 13.30 1.53
CA PHE A 44 3.05 12.10 2.08
C PHE A 44 4.58 12.19 1.99
N SER A 45 5.09 12.52 0.79
CA SER A 45 6.54 12.59 0.56
C SER A 45 7.23 13.68 1.38
N GLU A 46 6.54 14.78 1.69
CA GLU A 46 7.06 15.83 2.58
C GLU A 46 7.16 15.34 4.01
N THR A 47 6.12 14.67 4.49
CA THR A 47 6.04 14.16 5.86
C THR A 47 7.07 13.07 6.13
N TYR A 48 7.28 12.15 5.18
CA TYR A 48 8.19 11.00 5.34
C TYR A 48 9.52 11.15 4.60
N SER A 49 9.88 12.37 4.17
CA SER A 49 11.14 12.62 3.47
C SER A 49 12.38 12.12 4.21
N SER A 50 12.38 12.13 5.55
CA SER A 50 13.47 11.63 6.40
C SER A 50 13.47 10.12 6.61
N SER A 51 12.34 9.46 6.40
CA SER A 51 12.19 8.00 6.59
C SER A 51 12.61 7.23 5.34
N PHE A 52 12.45 7.85 4.18
CA PHE A 52 12.89 7.34 2.89
C PHE A 52 14.26 7.92 2.52
N LYS A 53 14.92 7.29 1.54
CA LYS A 53 16.22 7.76 1.02
C LYS A 53 16.17 9.17 0.41
N ASP A 54 15.04 9.54 -0.18
CA ASP A 54 14.75 10.89 -0.67
C ASP A 54 13.23 11.09 -0.84
N LYS A 55 12.79 12.36 -0.86
CA LYS A 55 11.40 12.78 -1.12
C LYS A 55 10.86 12.19 -2.43
N LEU A 56 11.65 12.12 -3.49
CA LEU A 56 11.19 11.55 -4.76
C LEU A 56 10.85 10.06 -4.64
N ILE A 57 11.61 9.32 -3.83
CA ILE A 57 11.36 7.90 -3.58
C ILE A 57 10.07 7.74 -2.75
N ALA A 58 9.91 8.54 -1.68
CA ALA A 58 8.67 8.52 -0.89
C ALA A 58 7.43 8.81 -1.74
N LYS A 59 7.54 9.79 -2.66
CA LYS A 59 6.47 10.11 -3.61
C LYS A 59 6.21 8.94 -4.56
N SER A 60 7.24 8.39 -5.20
CA SER A 60 7.10 7.26 -6.14
C SER A 60 6.41 6.06 -5.48
N VAL A 61 6.84 5.70 -4.26
CA VAL A 61 6.25 4.59 -3.51
C VAL A 61 4.77 4.84 -3.23
N CYS A 62 4.40 6.04 -2.79
CA CYS A 62 2.99 6.40 -2.60
C CYS A 62 2.17 6.25 -3.89
N GLU A 63 2.69 6.75 -5.02
CA GLU A 63 2.00 6.68 -6.30
C GLU A 63 1.84 5.24 -6.79
N GLU A 64 2.88 4.41 -6.65
CA GLU A 64 2.85 2.98 -6.97
C GLU A 64 1.78 2.24 -6.16
N ILE A 65 1.66 2.54 -4.87
CA ILE A 65 0.66 1.91 -4.01
C ILE A 65 -0.75 2.29 -4.45
N ILE A 66 -1.02 3.56 -4.77
CA ILE A 66 -2.34 4.00 -5.24
C ILE A 66 -2.68 3.35 -6.59
N LYS A 67 -1.72 3.29 -7.52
CA LYS A 67 -1.93 2.62 -8.81
C LYS A 67 -2.24 1.14 -8.62
N LEU A 68 -1.51 0.46 -7.74
CA LEU A 68 -1.76 -0.93 -7.42
C LEU A 68 -3.17 -1.12 -6.87
N TYR A 69 -3.57 -0.30 -5.90
CA TYR A 69 -4.91 -0.34 -5.34
C TYR A 69 -5.98 -0.24 -6.44
N LYS A 70 -5.85 0.75 -7.34
CA LYS A 70 -6.78 0.93 -8.46
C LYS A 70 -6.77 -0.24 -9.45
N SER A 71 -5.63 -0.91 -9.65
CA SER A 71 -5.51 -2.07 -10.54
C SER A 71 -6.14 -3.34 -9.96
N LEU A 72 -6.01 -3.55 -8.65
CA LEU A 72 -6.66 -4.64 -7.94
C LEU A 72 -8.18 -4.42 -7.87
N HIS A 73 -8.59 -3.16 -7.71
CA HIS A 73 -9.97 -2.76 -7.50
C HIS A 73 -10.71 -2.53 -8.83
N GLN A 74 -11.10 -3.61 -9.52
CA GLN A 74 -12.12 -3.57 -10.58
C GLN A 74 -13.55 -3.32 -10.06
N PHE A 75 -13.73 -3.03 -8.77
CA PHE A 75 -15.06 -3.02 -8.16
C PHE A 75 -15.78 -1.69 -8.27
N ASN A 76 -17.04 -1.80 -8.68
CA ASN A 76 -18.09 -0.80 -8.52
C ASN A 76 -18.20 -0.39 -7.03
N SER A 77 -17.49 0.69 -6.66
CA SER A 77 -17.72 1.65 -5.57
C SER A 77 -18.11 1.19 -4.14
N LYS A 78 -18.25 -0.10 -3.81
CA LYS A 78 -18.74 -0.56 -2.49
C LYS A 78 -18.21 -1.90 -1.98
N SER A 79 -17.22 -2.52 -2.64
CA SER A 79 -16.77 -3.85 -2.23
C SER A 79 -15.77 -3.79 -1.06
N SER A 80 -16.23 -4.22 0.11
CA SER A 80 -15.37 -4.49 1.28
C SER A 80 -14.38 -5.62 1.02
N CYS A 81 -13.27 -5.65 1.77
CA CYS A 81 -12.29 -6.75 1.75
C CYS A 81 -12.90 -8.12 2.10
N SER A 82 -14.10 -8.14 2.70
CA SER A 82 -14.82 -9.38 2.98
C SER A 82 -15.12 -10.21 1.71
N ASN A 83 -15.36 -9.54 0.58
CA ASN A 83 -15.65 -10.20 -0.69
C ASN A 83 -14.39 -10.46 -1.53
N HIS A 84 -13.28 -9.79 -1.22
CA HIS A 84 -12.03 -9.81 -2.00
C HIS A 84 -10.80 -10.01 -1.13
N LYS A 85 -10.88 -10.98 -0.20
CA LYS A 85 -9.83 -11.27 0.78
C LYS A 85 -8.44 -11.39 0.15
N ASN A 86 -8.31 -12.14 -0.95
CA ASN A 86 -7.01 -12.34 -1.59
C ASN A 86 -6.42 -11.06 -2.22
N ASP A 87 -7.26 -10.18 -2.75
CA ASP A 87 -6.80 -8.90 -3.29
C ASP A 87 -6.30 -7.99 -2.16
N CYS A 88 -7.01 -7.96 -1.03
CA CYS A 88 -6.59 -7.20 0.16
C CYS A 88 -5.34 -7.78 0.82
N ASP A 89 -5.27 -9.11 0.96
CA ASP A 89 -4.10 -9.79 1.52
C ASP A 89 -2.87 -9.52 0.65
N PHE A 90 -3.01 -9.58 -0.69
CA PHE A 90 -1.93 -9.24 -1.61
C PHE A 90 -1.53 -7.76 -1.52
N PHE A 91 -2.50 -6.84 -1.50
CA PHE A 91 -2.24 -5.42 -1.35
C PHE A 91 -1.43 -5.14 -0.08
N ASN A 92 -1.90 -5.62 1.07
CA ASN A 92 -1.23 -5.43 2.35
C ASN A 92 0.20 -6.01 2.34
N TYR A 93 0.36 -7.22 1.81
CA TYR A 93 1.68 -7.85 1.67
C TYR A 93 2.61 -7.01 0.78
N TRP A 94 2.13 -6.59 -0.39
CA TRP A 94 2.93 -5.87 -1.37
C TRP A 94 3.32 -4.47 -0.89
N VAL A 95 2.41 -3.76 -0.23
CA VAL A 95 2.70 -2.43 0.33
C VAL A 95 3.75 -2.53 1.44
N ASN A 96 3.61 -3.51 2.35
CA ASN A 96 4.62 -3.74 3.38
C ASN A 96 6.00 -4.03 2.77
N TYR A 97 6.04 -4.84 1.72
CA TYR A 97 7.27 -5.12 0.98
C TYR A 97 7.86 -3.86 0.34
N LYS A 98 7.06 -3.07 -0.38
CA LYS A 98 7.54 -1.84 -1.05
C LYS A 98 8.04 -0.79 -0.06
N ILE A 99 7.32 -0.55 1.05
CA ILE A 99 7.75 0.40 2.09
C ILE A 99 9.02 -0.10 2.76
N SER A 100 9.06 -1.36 3.23
CA SER A 100 10.24 -1.91 3.93
C SER A 100 11.51 -1.88 3.07
N LYS A 101 11.39 -2.04 1.75
CA LYS A 101 12.52 -1.92 0.82
C LYS A 101 12.97 -0.48 0.54
N SER A 102 12.14 0.51 0.84
CA SER A 102 12.35 1.90 0.44
C SER A 102 12.71 2.83 1.60
N ILE A 103 12.43 2.40 2.84
CA ILE A 103 12.84 3.11 4.05
C ILE A 103 14.33 2.86 4.34
N ILE A 104 15.00 3.87 4.88
CA ILE A 104 16.40 3.79 5.32
C ILE A 104 16.54 3.89 6.83
N ASN A 105 15.46 4.27 7.51
CA ASN A 105 15.45 4.51 8.94
C ASN A 105 14.68 3.41 9.65
N ASP A 106 15.41 2.50 10.30
CA ASP A 106 14.83 1.41 11.09
C ASP A 106 14.00 1.91 12.28
N SER A 107 14.11 3.20 12.66
CA SER A 107 13.25 3.79 13.68
C SER A 107 11.85 4.14 13.20
N ASP A 108 11.59 4.14 11.89
CA ASP A 108 10.25 4.32 11.33
C ASP A 108 9.64 2.97 10.94
N CYS A 109 8.60 2.58 11.66
CA CYS A 109 7.92 1.31 11.41
C CYS A 109 7.09 1.40 10.14
N VAL A 110 7.13 0.35 9.31
CA VAL A 110 6.26 0.18 8.13
C VAL A 110 4.80 0.45 8.48
N GLU A 111 4.34 -0.04 9.64
CA GLU A 111 2.99 0.20 10.17
C GLU A 111 2.66 1.69 10.30
N ARG A 112 3.56 2.53 10.82
CA ARG A 112 3.32 3.97 10.98
C ARG A 112 3.18 4.66 9.64
N ILE A 113 4.05 4.31 8.70
CA ILE A 113 4.03 4.87 7.33
C ILE A 113 2.74 4.45 6.62
N TYR A 114 2.36 3.18 6.74
CA TYR A 114 1.13 2.64 6.19
C TYR A 114 -0.10 3.34 6.76
N ASN A 115 -0.21 3.46 8.09
CA ASN A 115 -1.34 4.10 8.75
C ASN A 115 -1.50 5.56 8.34
N TYR A 116 -0.39 6.28 8.19
CA TYR A 116 -0.46 7.65 7.68
C TYR A 116 -0.93 7.67 6.23
N PHE A 117 -0.36 6.84 5.36
CA PHE A 117 -0.74 6.74 3.96
C PHE A 117 -2.23 6.41 3.81
N GLU A 118 -2.76 5.44 4.56
CA GLU A 118 -4.19 5.12 4.60
C GLU A 118 -5.05 6.32 5.03
N SER A 119 -4.63 7.04 6.08
CA SER A 119 -5.42 8.16 6.60
C SER A 119 -5.36 9.44 5.74
N GLN A 120 -4.25 9.64 5.01
CA GLN A 120 -3.97 10.91 4.33
C GLN A 120 -4.07 10.83 2.81
N CYS A 121 -4.09 9.64 2.20
CA CYS A 121 -4.18 9.46 0.75
C CYS A 121 -5.59 9.12 0.25
N LEU A 122 -6.62 9.35 1.07
CA LEU A 122 -8.02 9.01 0.80
C LEU A 122 -8.58 9.68 -0.47
N ASN A 123 -8.14 10.90 -0.80
CA ASN A 123 -8.64 11.59 -1.99
C ASN A 123 -8.14 10.90 -3.26
N ASP A 124 -6.90 10.45 -3.22
CA ASP A 124 -6.28 9.75 -4.34
C ASP A 124 -6.78 8.30 -4.49
N PHE A 125 -7.23 7.66 -3.40
CA PHE A 125 -7.92 6.36 -3.42
C PHE A 125 -9.34 6.43 -4.00
N GLY A 126 -10.07 7.54 -3.76
CA GLY A 126 -11.44 7.73 -4.22
C GLY A 126 -12.51 6.99 -3.39
N ILE A 127 -12.11 6.17 -2.42
CA ILE A 127 -12.97 5.52 -1.41
C ILE A 127 -12.19 5.34 -0.09
N PRO A 128 -12.86 5.34 1.08
CA PRO A 128 -12.23 4.92 2.33
C PRO A 128 -11.70 3.50 2.21
N LEU A 129 -10.45 3.27 2.62
CA LEU A 129 -9.98 1.93 2.89
C LEU A 129 -10.86 1.35 4.01
N ASP A 130 -11.56 0.26 3.71
CA ASP A 130 -12.37 -0.52 4.66
C ASP A 130 -11.59 -0.78 5.96
N ASP A 131 -12.27 -0.81 7.12
CA ASP A 131 -11.67 -1.10 8.43
C ASP A 131 -10.90 -2.44 8.45
N LYS A 132 -11.03 -3.30 7.43
CA LYS A 132 -10.22 -4.51 7.24
C LYS A 132 -8.83 -4.29 6.60
N TYR A 133 -8.55 -3.13 6.01
CA TYR A 133 -7.17 -2.72 5.69
C TYR A 133 -6.37 -2.40 6.96
N LEU A 134 -7.06 -2.19 8.10
CA LEU A 134 -6.49 -2.07 9.45
C LEU A 134 -5.93 -3.39 10.00
N GLY A 135 -5.76 -4.45 9.19
CA GLY A 135 -5.10 -5.70 9.60
C GLY A 135 -3.65 -5.52 10.08
N LEU A 136 -3.09 -4.32 9.94
CA LEU A 136 -1.83 -3.91 10.55
C LEU A 136 -1.96 -3.46 12.03
N LYS A 137 -3.18 -3.26 12.55
CA LYS A 137 -3.42 -2.98 13.98
C LYS A 137 -3.13 -4.17 14.88
N THR A 138 -2.90 -5.34 14.34
CA THR A 138 -2.56 -6.49 15.15
C THR A 138 -1.19 -7.08 14.78
N GLY A 139 -0.21 -6.69 15.59
CA GLY A 139 0.41 -7.77 16.35
C GLY A 139 -0.72 -8.50 17.08
N ILE A 140 -1.11 -9.68 16.54
CA ILE A 140 -2.14 -10.64 17.03
C ILE A 140 -3.49 -10.60 16.28
#